data_AF-A0A915M705-F1
#
_entry.id   AF-A0A915M705-F1
#
_cell.length_a   1.000
_cell.length_b   1.000
_cell.length_c   1.000
_cell.angle_alpha   90.00
_cell.angle_beta   90.00
_cell.angle_gamma   90.00
#
_symmetry.space_group_name_H-M   'P 1'
#
loop_
_entity.id
_entity.type
_entity.pdbx_description
1 polymer ?
#
loop_
_entity_poly.entity_id
_entity_poly.type
_entity_poly.pdbx_seq_one_letter_code
_entity_poly.pdbx_strand_id
1 'polypeptide(L)'
;VCSYPIKPLALHERIHYFDEHRPMNTLTLTGSFSIAEAHSWLALCLAEVPERCPQAETVTFNFRSTFNGGTQLQANYSKGRVSYRSDNLSTIVILRDVISRIVSM
;
A
#
# COMPACT_ATOMS: atom_id res chain seq x y z
N VAL A 1 9.37 18.21 23.47
CA VAL A 1 10.05 17.32 22.50
C VAL A 1 9.03 16.90 21.46
N CYS A 2 9.24 17.20 20.19
CA CYS A 2 8.34 16.76 19.11
C CYS A 2 8.76 15.36 18.64
N SER A 3 7.79 14.48 18.38
CA SER A 3 8.01 13.13 17.85
C SER A 3 7.27 12.98 16.52
N TYR A 4 7.94 12.45 15.51
CA TYR A 4 7.39 12.22 14.17
C TYR A 4 7.57 10.76 13.78
N PRO A 5 6.49 9.99 13.55
CA PRO A 5 6.60 8.59 13.18
C PRO A 5 7.09 8.44 11.74
N ILE A 6 8.10 7.59 11.54
CA ILE A 6 8.57 7.22 10.20
C ILE A 6 7.73 6.03 9.71
N LYS A 7 7.12 6.18 8.53
CA LYS A 7 6.31 5.13 7.90
C LYS A 7 7.21 4.00 7.37
N PRO A 8 6.76 2.72 7.39
CA PRO A 8 7.53 1.58 6.87
C PRO A 8 8.01 1.76 5.42
N LEU A 9 7.19 2.39 4.57
CA LEU A 9 7.50 2.68 3.18
C LEU A 9 7.68 4.20 2.95
N ALA A 10 8.33 4.90 3.87
CA ALA A 10 8.49 6.36 3.83
C ALA A 10 9.17 6.92 2.56
N LEU A 11 9.91 6.09 1.82
CA LEU A 11 10.56 6.49 0.55
C LEU A 11 9.65 6.32 -0.69
N HIS A 12 8.37 6.04 -0.51
CA HIS A 12 7.42 5.94 -1.62
C HIS A 12 6.59 7.22 -1.75
N GLU A 13 6.67 7.84 -2.92
CA GLU A 13 5.88 9.02 -3.31
C GLU A 13 4.72 8.59 -4.21
N ARG A 14 3.60 9.29 -4.13
CA ARG A 14 2.41 9.01 -4.93
C ARG A 14 2.62 9.48 -6.36
N ILE A 15 2.19 8.65 -7.29
CA ILE A 15 2.27 8.90 -8.74
C ILE A 15 0.91 8.61 -9.38
N HIS A 16 0.68 9.18 -10.56
CA HIS A 16 -0.54 8.89 -11.34
C HIS A 16 -0.35 7.73 -12.31
N TYR A 17 0.85 7.57 -12.88
CA TYR A 17 1.18 6.55 -13.86
C TYR A 17 1.66 5.25 -13.19
N PHE A 18 1.31 4.09 -13.74
CA PHE A 18 1.81 2.78 -13.33
C PHE A 18 2.15 1.94 -14.58
N ASP A 19 3.32 1.33 -14.59
CA ASP A 19 3.89 0.61 -15.71
C ASP A 19 3.55 -0.88 -15.62
N GLU A 20 2.49 -1.28 -16.33
CA GLU A 20 2.00 -2.67 -16.35
C GLU A 20 2.98 -3.67 -17.00
N HIS A 21 4.01 -3.19 -17.71
CA HIS A 21 4.98 -4.06 -18.40
C HIS A 21 6.10 -4.56 -17.50
N ARG A 22 6.25 -4.02 -16.28
CA ARG A 22 7.27 -4.48 -15.34
C ARG A 22 6.86 -5.80 -14.68
N PRO A 23 7.81 -6.67 -14.31
CA PRO A 23 7.50 -7.89 -13.59
C PRO A 23 6.95 -7.55 -12.19
N MET A 24 5.67 -7.81 -11.95
CA MET A 24 5.02 -7.50 -10.67
C MET A 24 4.90 -8.73 -9.77
N ASN A 25 5.41 -8.60 -8.56
CA ASN A 25 5.05 -9.46 -7.44
C ASN A 25 3.69 -9.02 -6.90
N THR A 26 2.83 -9.97 -6.52
CA THR A 26 1.47 -9.66 -6.05
C THR A 26 1.19 -10.29 -4.70
N LEU A 27 0.75 -9.47 -3.74
CA LEU A 27 0.17 -9.90 -2.47
C LEU A 27 -1.32 -9.63 -2.51
N THR A 28 -2.12 -10.68 -2.31
CA THR A 28 -3.58 -10.57 -2.26
C THR A 28 -4.07 -10.99 -0.89
N LEU A 29 -4.92 -10.16 -0.29
CA LEU A 29 -5.61 -10.42 0.97
C LEU A 29 -7.12 -10.45 0.70
N THR A 30 -7.79 -11.46 1.24
CA THR A 30 -9.25 -11.63 1.13
C THR A 30 -9.83 -11.95 2.49
N GLY A 31 -10.98 -11.37 2.81
CA GLY A 31 -11.64 -11.59 4.10
C GLY A 31 -12.82 -10.67 4.33
N SER A 32 -13.30 -10.62 5.57
CA SER A 32 -14.48 -9.83 5.97
C SER A 32 -14.08 -8.44 6.50
N PHE A 33 -13.38 -7.66 5.69
CA PHE A 33 -12.98 -6.28 6.04
C PHE A 33 -13.65 -5.24 5.12
N SER A 34 -13.84 -4.06 5.67
CA SER A 34 -14.34 -2.88 4.98
C SER A 34 -13.25 -2.19 4.14
N ILE A 35 -13.67 -1.33 3.22
CA ILE A 35 -12.76 -0.48 2.43
C ILE A 35 -11.97 0.46 3.36
N ALA A 36 -12.58 0.93 4.45
CA ALA A 36 -11.94 1.81 5.42
C ALA A 36 -10.80 1.09 6.19
N GLU A 37 -10.98 -0.18 6.55
CA GLU A 37 -9.91 -1.00 7.15
C GLU A 37 -8.76 -1.22 6.17
N ALA A 38 -9.06 -1.61 4.93
CA ALA A 38 -8.03 -1.75 3.89
C ALA A 38 -7.25 -0.43 3.66
N HIS A 39 -7.96 0.69 3.66
CA HIS A 39 -7.38 2.02 3.51
C HIS A 39 -6.47 2.37 4.69
N SER A 40 -6.88 2.06 5.94
CA SER A 40 -6.09 2.36 7.13
C SER A 40 -4.78 1.56 7.17
N TRP A 41 -4.80 0.30 6.74
CA TRP A 41 -3.58 -0.51 6.60
C TRP A 41 -2.57 0.11 5.63
N LEU A 42 -3.06 0.63 4.50
CA LEU A 42 -2.23 1.33 3.53
C LEU A 42 -1.65 2.63 4.11
N ALA A 43 -2.48 3.42 4.81
CA ALA A 43 -2.07 4.67 5.46
C ALA A 43 -1.08 4.45 6.62
N LEU A 44 -1.04 3.26 7.22
CA LEU A 44 0.01 2.90 8.19
C LEU A 44 1.35 2.67 7.51
N CYS A 45 1.36 2.21 6.26
CA CYS A 45 2.57 1.89 5.52
C CYS A 45 3.16 3.08 4.75
N LEU A 46 2.33 3.99 4.25
CA LEU A 46 2.72 5.05 3.30
C LEU A 46 2.35 6.45 3.82
N ALA A 47 3.10 7.47 3.40
CA ALA A 47 2.88 8.86 3.83
C ALA A 47 1.80 9.58 3.01
N GLU A 48 1.76 9.40 1.68
CA GLU A 48 0.90 10.18 0.78
C GLU A 48 -0.49 9.54 0.52
N VAL A 49 -1.00 8.86 1.54
CA VAL A 49 -2.37 8.33 1.54
C VAL A 49 -3.27 9.40 2.15
N PRO A 50 -4.39 9.78 1.51
CA PRO A 50 -5.33 10.74 2.10
C PRO A 50 -5.80 10.28 3.49
N GLU A 51 -6.00 11.19 4.44
CA GLU A 51 -6.51 10.83 5.77
C GLU A 51 -7.91 10.21 5.71
N ARG A 52 -8.71 10.64 4.75
CA ARG A 52 -10.07 10.17 4.54
C ARG A 52 -10.11 9.15 3.41
N CYS A 53 -10.71 8.00 3.69
CA CYS A 53 -10.98 7.01 2.68
C CYS A 53 -11.87 7.60 1.57
N PRO A 54 -11.51 7.46 0.27
CA PRO A 54 -12.36 7.90 -0.83
C PRO A 54 -13.72 7.21 -0.84
N GLN A 55 -14.76 7.94 -1.23
CA GLN A 55 -16.11 7.40 -1.43
C GLN A 55 -16.22 6.70 -2.79
N ALA A 56 -15.51 5.58 -2.95
CA ALA A 56 -15.54 4.74 -4.14
C ALA A 56 -15.67 3.26 -3.76
N GLU A 57 -16.30 2.46 -4.62
CA GLU A 57 -16.43 1.00 -4.42
C GLU A 57 -15.08 0.28 -4.50
N THR A 58 -14.18 0.81 -5.32
CA THR A 58 -12.80 0.34 -5.49
C THR A 58 -11.88 1.55 -5.54
N VAL A 59 -10.75 1.47 -4.82
CA VAL A 59 -9.74 2.53 -4.79
C VAL A 59 -8.43 1.98 -5.30
N THR A 60 -7.75 2.76 -6.13
CA THR A 60 -6.41 2.44 -6.63
C THR A 60 -5.46 3.61 -6.37
N PHE A 61 -4.32 3.32 -5.75
CA PHE A 61 -3.22 4.27 -5.61
C PHE A 61 -1.92 3.67 -6.15
N ASN A 62 -1.16 4.49 -6.85
CA ASN A 62 0.14 4.13 -7.39
C ASN A 62 1.21 4.94 -6.68
N PHE A 63 2.34 4.31 -6.41
CA PHE A 63 3.49 4.89 -5.74
C PHE A 63 4.77 4.52 -6.46
N ARG A 64 5.78 5.38 -6.35
CA ARG A 64 7.15 5.14 -6.81
C ARG A 64 8.10 5.30 -5.63
N SER A 65 9.01 4.35 -5.48
CA SER A 65 10.15 4.50 -4.58
C SER A 65 11.09 5.59 -5.11
N THR A 66 11.45 6.57 -4.27
CA THR A 66 12.50 7.56 -4.56
C THR A 66 13.90 6.95 -4.54
N PHE A 67 14.02 5.71 -4.04
CA PHE A 67 15.23 4.91 -3.99
C PHE A 67 15.17 3.72 -4.98
N ASN A 68 16.30 3.05 -5.22
CA ASN A 68 16.36 1.81 -6.03
C ASN A 68 15.78 1.91 -7.46
N GLY A 69 16.04 3.00 -8.19
CA GLY A 69 15.69 3.08 -9.61
C GLY A 69 14.21 3.26 -9.92
N GLY A 70 13.40 3.69 -8.95
CA GLY A 70 12.00 4.04 -9.21
C GLY A 70 11.07 2.83 -9.32
N THR A 71 11.28 1.80 -8.49
CA THR A 71 10.35 0.68 -8.35
C THR A 71 8.95 1.18 -8.00
N GLN A 72 7.92 0.52 -8.51
CA GLN A 72 6.53 0.93 -8.37
C GLN A 72 5.75 0.01 -7.44
N LEU A 73 4.75 0.59 -6.78
CA LEU A 73 3.77 -0.11 -5.96
C LEU A 73 2.38 0.36 -6.37
N GLN A 74 1.50 -0.57 -6.73
CA GLN A 74 0.07 -0.31 -6.88
C GLN A 74 -0.68 -0.99 -5.74
N ALA A 75 -1.52 -0.22 -5.06
CA ALA A 75 -2.49 -0.71 -4.08
C ALA A 75 -3.88 -0.58 -4.68
N ASN A 76 -4.56 -1.71 -4.85
CA ASN A 76 -5.95 -1.78 -5.29
C ASN A 76 -6.77 -2.48 -4.21
N TYR A 77 -7.84 -1.84 -3.75
CA TYR A 77 -8.69 -2.41 -2.69
C TYR A 77 -10.15 -2.08 -2.88
N SER A 78 -10.97 -3.04 -2.48
CA SER A 78 -12.43 -3.01 -2.46
C SER A 78 -12.92 -3.73 -1.21
N LYS A 79 -14.24 -3.80 -1.01
CA LYS A 79 -14.82 -4.53 0.13
C LYS A 79 -14.34 -5.99 0.11
N GLY A 80 -13.69 -6.43 1.19
CA GLY A 80 -13.22 -7.79 1.41
C GLY A 80 -12.06 -8.27 0.53
N ARG A 81 -11.43 -7.40 -0.27
CA ARG A 81 -10.28 -7.74 -1.10
C ARG A 81 -9.28 -6.59 -1.21
N VAL A 82 -8.00 -6.91 -1.04
CA VAL A 82 -6.87 -6.01 -1.30
C VAL A 82 -5.84 -6.72 -2.17
N SER A 83 -5.27 -6.01 -3.13
CA SER A 83 -4.13 -6.42 -3.94
C SER A 83 -3.05 -5.36 -3.91
N TYR A 84 -1.84 -5.78 -3.54
CA TYR A 84 -0.63 -4.98 -3.65
C TYR A 84 0.27 -5.58 -4.73
N ARG A 85 0.64 -4.78 -5.71
CA ARG A 85 1.49 -5.17 -6.84
C ARG A 85 2.76 -4.34 -6.85
N SER A 86 3.94 -4.95 -6.91
CA SER A 86 5.20 -4.23 -6.97
C SER A 86 6.30 -5.00 -7.68
N ASP A 87 7.14 -4.29 -8.42
CA ASP A 87 8.40 -4.79 -9.01
C ASP A 87 9.53 -4.93 -7.97
N ASN A 88 9.27 -4.63 -6.70
CA ASN A 88 10.18 -4.86 -5.57
C ASN A 88 9.60 -5.86 -4.55
N LEU A 89 10.26 -7.01 -4.38
CA LEU A 89 9.82 -8.04 -3.45
C LEU A 89 9.87 -7.58 -1.98
N SER A 90 10.86 -6.78 -1.59
CA SER A 90 10.97 -6.26 -0.22
C SER A 90 9.79 -5.37 0.13
N THR A 91 9.30 -4.54 -0.80
CA THR A 91 8.08 -3.74 -0.61
C THR A 91 6.88 -4.63 -0.28
N ILE A 92 6.72 -5.74 -1.00
CA ILE A 92 5.64 -6.71 -0.75
C ILE A 92 5.78 -7.38 0.62
N VAL A 93 7.00 -7.78 1.01
CA VAL A 93 7.26 -8.41 2.30
C VAL A 93 6.99 -7.45 3.46
N ILE A 94 7.40 -6.18 3.34
CA ILE A 94 7.11 -5.15 4.35
C ILE A 94 5.60 -4.98 4.53
N LEU A 95 4.83 -4.89 3.43
CA LEU A 95 3.36 -4.80 3.48
C LEU A 95 2.77 -6.02 4.18
N ARG A 96 3.19 -7.22 3.79
CA ARG A 96 2.75 -8.47 4.41
C ARG A 96 3.00 -8.46 5.91
N ASP A 97 4.21 -8.12 6.35
CA ASP A 97 4.61 -8.20 7.76
C ASP A 97 3.86 -7.18 8.62
N VAL A 98 3.72 -5.94 8.15
CA VAL A 98 2.98 -4.89 8.87
C VAL A 98 1.50 -5.27 8.98
N ILE A 99 0.88 -5.70 7.88
CA ILE A 99 -0.56 -6.04 7.88
C ILE A 99 -0.83 -7.29 8.70
N SER A 100 0.04 -8.30 8.61
CA SER A 100 -0.11 -9.53 9.40
C SER A 100 -0.13 -9.22 10.89
N ARG A 101 0.71 -8.29 11.37
CA ARG A 101 0.73 -7.86 12.77
C ARG A 101 -0.55 -7.14 13.21
N ILE A 102 -1.19 -6.39 12.30
CA ILE A 102 -2.43 -5.67 12.60
C ILE A 102 -3.61 -6.63 12.68
N VAL A 103 -3.66 -7.61 11.77
CA VAL A 103 -4.78 -8.56 11.66
C VAL A 103 -4.67 -9.70 12.67
N SER A 104 -3.46 -10.05 13.10
CA SER A 104 -3.23 -11.10 14.11
C SER A 104 -3.34 -10.61 15.57
N MET A 105 -3.62 -9.33 15.79
CA MET A 105 -3.90 -8.74 17.11
C MET A 105 -5.40 -8.56 17.29
#